data_AF-A0A7Y5GJ04-F1
#
_entry.id   AF-A0A7Y5GJ04-F1
#
_cell.length_a   1.000
_cell.length_b   1.000
_cell.length_c   1.000
_cell.angle_alpha   90.00
_cell.angle_beta   90.00
_cell.angle_gamma   90.00
#
_symmetry.space_group_name_H-M   'P 1'
#
loop_
_entity.id
_entity.type
_entity.pdbx_description
1 polymer ?
#
loop_
_entity_poly.entity_id
_entity_poly.type
_entity_poly.pdbx_seq_one_letter_code
_entity_poly.pdbx_strand_id
1 'polypeptide(L)'
;GHCTYLPGNQWILNDTYPDRDRNQNPYLYSVSSGRRYPLGHFHSPPAYRGEWRCDTHPRFSPDGKQVVIDSPHGGNGRQLYLIDISGITG
;
A
#
# COMPACT_ATOMS: atom_id res chain seq x y z
N GLY A 1 -0.62 -1.76 -11.15
CA GLY A 1 -0.73 -1.11 -9.84
C GLY A 1 -1.92 -0.17 -9.85
N HIS A 2 -2.48 0.09 -8.68
CA HIS A 2 -3.56 1.05 -8.46
C HIS A 2 -2.95 2.41 -8.15
N CYS A 3 -3.13 3.39 -9.04
CA CYS A 3 -2.64 4.74 -8.85
C CYS A 3 -3.83 5.65 -8.50
N THR A 4 -3.80 6.32 -7.34
CA THR A 4 -4.90 7.21 -6.96
C THR A 4 -4.37 8.44 -6.22
N TYR A 5 -4.87 9.61 -6.57
CA TYR A 5 -4.57 10.83 -5.83
C TYR A 5 -5.27 10.84 -4.47
N LEU A 6 -4.55 11.27 -3.45
CA LEU A 6 -5.15 11.70 -2.19
C LEU A 6 -5.79 13.10 -2.35
N PRO A 7 -6.64 13.53 -1.40
CA PRO A 7 -7.21 14.87 -1.42
C PRO A 7 -6.13 15.95 -1.56
N GLY A 8 -6.39 16.97 -2.37
CA GLY A 8 -5.44 18.06 -2.63
C GLY A 8 -4.35 17.73 -3.67
N ASN A 9 -4.34 16.52 -4.24
CA ASN A 9 -3.50 16.11 -5.37
C ASN A 9 -1.97 16.26 -5.15
N GLN A 10 -1.51 16.38 -3.91
CA GLN A 10 -0.09 16.47 -3.57
C GLN A 10 0.59 15.09 -3.54
N TRP A 11 -0.22 14.04 -3.39
CA TRP A 11 0.24 12.69 -3.14
C TRP A 11 -0.50 11.69 -4.04
N ILE A 12 0.24 10.70 -4.56
CA ILE A 12 -0.31 9.57 -5.30
C ILE A 12 -0.06 8.30 -4.50
N LEU A 13 -1.12 7.60 -4.13
CA LEU A 13 -1.08 6.27 -3.52
C LEU A 13 -0.89 5.21 -4.60
N ASN A 14 0.07 4.31 -4.36
CA ASN A 14 0.43 3.24 -5.27
C ASN A 14 0.64 1.92 -4.52
N ASP A 15 0.52 0.82 -5.24
CA ASP A 15 0.95 -0.51 -4.81
C ASP A 15 2.06 -1.08 -5.71
N THR A 16 2.65 -2.18 -5.25
CA THR A 16 3.60 -2.97 -6.04
C THR A 16 3.21 -4.44 -6.01
N TYR A 17 3.61 -5.16 -7.05
CA TYR A 17 3.71 -6.61 -6.95
C TYR A 17 4.84 -7.01 -5.99
N PRO A 18 4.84 -8.27 -5.51
CA PRO A 18 5.93 -8.81 -4.72
C PRO A 18 7.27 -8.64 -5.43
N ASP A 19 8.27 -8.10 -4.73
CA ASP A 19 9.65 -8.02 -5.19
C ASP A 19 10.37 -9.38 -5.11
N ARG A 20 11.70 -9.39 -5.27
CA ARG A 20 12.53 -10.60 -5.21
C ARG A 20 12.42 -11.31 -3.85
N ASP A 21 12.21 -10.56 -2.79
CA ASP A 21 12.03 -11.05 -1.42
C ASP A 21 10.56 -11.28 -1.07
N ARG A 22 9.69 -11.24 -2.10
CA ARG A 22 8.24 -11.41 -2.00
C ARG A 22 7.54 -10.31 -1.20
N ASN A 23 8.16 -9.15 -1.01
CA ASN A 23 7.53 -8.03 -0.32
C ASN A 23 6.72 -7.16 -1.29
N GLN A 24 5.50 -6.83 -0.88
CA GLN A 24 4.67 -5.80 -1.52
C GLN A 24 4.90 -4.48 -0.76
N ASN A 25 5.18 -3.42 -1.51
CA ASN A 25 5.70 -2.17 -0.98
C ASN A 25 4.77 -1.01 -1.38
N PRO A 26 3.53 -0.95 -0.89
CA PRO A 26 2.66 0.19 -1.16
C PRO A 26 3.33 1.48 -0.68
N TYR A 27 3.14 2.57 -1.43
CA TYR A 27 3.87 3.80 -1.20
C TYR A 27 3.05 5.03 -1.57
N LEU A 28 3.40 6.16 -0.96
CA LEU A 28 3.00 7.49 -1.37
C LEU A 28 4.08 8.10 -2.27
N TYR A 29 3.67 8.69 -3.38
CA TYR A 29 4.53 9.49 -4.23
C TYR A 29 4.19 10.96 -4.05
N SER A 30 5.18 11.76 -3.63
CA SER A 30 5.07 13.22 -3.55
C SER A 30 5.19 13.81 -4.94
N VAL A 31 4.15 14.51 -5.38
CA VAL A 31 4.08 15.11 -6.73
C VAL A 31 5.12 16.22 -6.89
N SER A 32 5.31 17.06 -5.87
CA SER A 32 6.21 18.20 -5.92
C SER A 32 7.69 17.81 -5.89
N SER A 33 8.04 16.81 -5.07
CA SER A 33 9.45 16.41 -4.88
C SER A 33 9.89 15.22 -5.74
N GLY A 34 8.94 14.51 -6.35
CA GLY A 34 9.22 13.26 -7.07
C GLY A 34 9.66 12.09 -6.20
N ARG A 35 9.52 12.21 -4.87
CA ARG A 35 9.98 11.20 -3.90
C ARG A 35 8.92 10.17 -3.58
N ARG A 36 9.35 8.93 -3.33
CA ARG A 36 8.50 7.82 -2.86
C ARG A 36 8.71 7.58 -1.37
N TYR A 37 7.61 7.32 -0.67
CA TYR A 37 7.55 7.06 0.76
C TYR A 37 6.85 5.70 0.95
N PRO A 38 7.59 4.63 1.22
CA PRO A 38 7.01 3.32 1.50
C PRO A 38 6.11 3.38 2.74
N LEU A 39 4.92 2.78 2.65
CA LEU A 39 4.01 2.61 3.78
C LEU A 39 4.32 1.36 4.61
N GLY A 40 5.13 0.46 4.07
CA GLY A 40 5.58 -0.76 4.70
C GLY A 40 6.12 -1.77 3.70
N HIS A 41 6.64 -2.88 4.22
CA HIS A 41 7.14 -4.02 3.46
C HIS A 41 6.33 -5.25 3.86
N PHE A 42 5.32 -5.59 3.08
CA PHE A 42 4.35 -6.63 3.43
C PHE A 42 4.69 -7.92 2.71
N HIS A 43 5.21 -8.90 3.44
CA HIS A 43 5.57 -10.18 2.86
C HIS A 43 4.32 -10.89 2.31
N SER A 44 4.39 -11.30 1.05
CA SER A 44 3.35 -12.08 0.37
C SER A 44 3.75 -13.57 0.43
N PRO A 45 3.15 -14.40 1.29
CA PRO A 45 3.55 -15.79 1.45
C PRO A 45 3.42 -16.57 0.12
N PRO A 46 4.25 -17.59 -0.14
CA PRO A 46 4.25 -18.32 -1.40
C PRO A 46 2.91 -18.95 -1.80
N ALA A 47 2.04 -19.25 -0.83
CA ALA A 47 0.69 -19.76 -1.07
C ALA A 47 -0.22 -18.76 -1.81
N TYR A 48 0.02 -17.45 -1.67
CA TYR A 48 -0.76 -16.40 -2.32
C TYR A 48 -0.15 -16.07 -3.69
N ARG A 49 -0.44 -16.92 -4.68
CA ARG A 49 0.02 -16.82 -6.08
C ARG A 49 -1.09 -17.23 -7.05
N GLY A 50 -0.96 -16.86 -8.32
CA GLY A 50 -1.92 -17.19 -9.37
C GLY A 50 -3.32 -16.63 -9.09
N GLU A 51 -4.32 -17.50 -9.14
CA GLU A 51 -5.71 -17.16 -8.82
C GLU A 51 -5.89 -16.76 -7.35
N TRP A 52 -5.07 -17.31 -6.46
CA TRP A 52 -5.09 -17.05 -5.01
C TRP A 52 -4.24 -15.84 -4.60
N ARG A 53 -3.74 -15.04 -5.55
CA ARG A 53 -2.92 -13.87 -5.22
C ARG A 53 -3.70 -12.89 -4.35
N CYS A 54 -2.96 -12.19 -3.48
CA CYS A 54 -3.47 -11.08 -2.71
C CYS A 54 -2.76 -9.80 -3.16
N ASP A 55 -3.47 -8.94 -3.88
CA ASP A 55 -2.99 -7.61 -4.26
C ASP A 55 -3.38 -6.63 -3.15
N THR A 56 -2.50 -5.68 -2.81
CA THR A 56 -2.71 -4.83 -1.62
C THR A 56 -3.87 -3.86 -1.74
N HIS A 57 -4.34 -3.56 -2.96
CA HIS A 57 -5.52 -2.73 -3.25
C HIS A 57 -5.67 -1.50 -2.33
N PRO A 58 -4.64 -0.64 -2.23
CA PRO A 58 -4.64 0.42 -1.25
C PRO A 58 -5.77 1.40 -1.52
N ARG A 59 -6.48 1.79 -0.45
CA ARG A 59 -7.54 2.81 -0.47
C ARG A 59 -7.31 3.77 0.67
N PHE A 60 -7.57 5.06 0.45
CA PHE A 60 -7.38 6.09 1.46
C PHE A 60 -8.71 6.52 2.09
N SER A 61 -8.66 6.98 3.34
CA SER A 61 -9.80 7.59 4.02
C SER A 61 -10.15 8.96 3.42
N PRO A 62 -11.40 9.42 3.42
CA PRO A 62 -11.77 10.71 2.81
C PRO A 62 -11.02 11.93 3.35
N ASP A 63 -10.52 11.88 4.59
CA ASP A 63 -9.70 12.92 5.22
C ASP A 63 -8.22 12.85 4.83
N GLY A 64 -7.81 11.83 4.06
CA GLY A 64 -6.44 11.65 3.57
C GLY A 64 -5.43 11.18 4.62
N LYS A 65 -5.88 10.77 5.82
CA LYS A 65 -4.98 10.45 6.94
C LYS A 65 -4.67 8.97 7.09
N GLN A 66 -5.46 8.10 6.48
CA GLN A 66 -5.31 6.65 6.63
C GLN A 66 -5.36 5.95 5.28
N VAL A 67 -4.68 4.81 5.21
CA VAL A 67 -4.74 3.88 4.08
C VAL A 67 -5.09 2.49 4.59
N VAL A 68 -6.08 1.85 3.98
CA VAL A 68 -6.33 0.42 4.17
C VAL A 68 -5.66 -0.37 3.06
N ILE A 69 -5.03 -1.49 3.42
CA ILE A 69 -4.51 -2.48 2.48
C ILE A 69 -5.07 -3.86 2.79
N ASP A 70 -5.03 -4.71 1.78
CA ASP A 70 -5.33 -6.12 1.87
C ASP A 70 -4.04 -6.94 1.86
N SER A 71 -3.82 -7.78 2.88
CA SER A 71 -2.56 -8.51 2.96
C SER A 71 -2.66 -9.80 3.77
N PRO A 72 -1.88 -10.84 3.42
CA PRO A 72 -1.71 -12.04 4.24
C PRO A 72 -0.48 -12.00 5.15
N HIS A 73 0.23 -10.87 5.25
CA HIS A 73 1.56 -10.80 5.87
C HIS A 73 1.58 -11.17 7.37
N GLY A 74 0.46 -11.06 8.08
CA GLY A 74 0.36 -11.40 9.50
C GLY A 74 0.32 -12.90 9.80
N GLY A 75 0.28 -13.77 8.77
CA GLY A 75 0.26 -15.23 8.94
C GLY A 75 -1.08 -15.81 9.39
N ASN A 76 -2.10 -14.97 9.57
CA ASN A 76 -3.46 -15.33 9.99
C ASN A 76 -4.48 -15.23 8.84
N GLY A 77 -4.04 -15.62 7.64
CA GLY A 77 -4.83 -15.50 6.42
C GLY A 77 -4.85 -14.08 5.85
N ARG A 78 -5.72 -13.85 4.86
CA ARG A 78 -5.92 -12.55 4.22
C ARG A 78 -6.69 -11.62 5.15
N GLN A 79 -6.11 -10.47 5.49
CA GLN A 79 -6.68 -9.50 6.42
C GLN A 79 -6.60 -8.08 5.87
N LEU A 80 -7.43 -7.21 6.43
CA LEU A 80 -7.37 -5.76 6.18
C LEU A 80 -6.51 -5.10 7.26
N TYR A 81 -5.59 -4.25 6.82
CA TYR A 81 -4.71 -3.49 7.70
C TYR A 81 -4.86 -2.02 7.44
N LEU A 82 -5.06 -1.25 8.52
CA LEU A 82 -5.14 0.21 8.48
C LEU A 82 -3.78 0.80 8.84
N ILE A 83 -3.33 1.73 8.02
CA ILE A 83 -2.03 2.41 8.13
C ILE A 83 -2.32 3.89 8.32
N ASP A 84 -1.78 4.48 9.39
CA ASP A 84 -1.78 5.92 9.58
C ASP A 84 -0.68 6.55 8.70
N ILE A 85 -1.08 7.52 7.87
CA ILE A 85 -0.19 8.26 6.97
C ILE A 85 -0.13 9.75 7.31
N SER A 86 -0.79 10.19 8.38
CA SER A 86 -0.82 11.60 8.79
C SER A 86 0.59 12.18 9.02
N GLY A 87 1.52 11.37 9.53
CA GLY A 87 2.93 11.77 9.69
C GLY A 87 3.72 11.95 8.38
N ILE A 88 3.19 11.49 7.24
CA ILE A 88 3.79 11.66 5.91
C ILE A 88 3.16 12.84 5.19
N THR A 89 1.83 12.97 5.27
CA THR A 89 1.07 13.96 4.49
C THR A 89 1.04 15.35 5.11
N GLY A 90 1.29 15.46 6.42
CA GLY A 90 1.15 16.70 7.19
C GLY A 90 -0.26 16.91 7.72
#